data_AF-A0A430M814-F1
#
_entry.id   AF-A0A430M814-F1
#
_cell.length_a   1.000
_cell.length_b   1.000
_cell.length_c   1.000
_cell.angle_alpha   90.00
_cell.angle_beta   90.00
_cell.angle_gamma   90.00
#
_symmetry.space_group_name_H-M   'P 1'
#
loop_
_entity.id
_entity.type
_entity.pdbx_description
1 polymer ?
#
loop_
_entity_poly.entity_id
_entity_poly.type
_entity_poly.pdbx_seq_one_letter_code
_entity_poly.pdbx_strand_id
1 'polypeptide(L)'
;MVAAKFLLVAMVACTKASPVVTAPDAATTDWTALAIPDDSPDLDGIDMDAFKNPANWKNDSSPDEIIEDASSNPAEDVVKLMAGPCEQGTCPDYNAGFDLVYTFTAVPVNGAPGDPPLTIFSSNSDIRVNDCGKCYRQKVGSSLGNSVPGGCYDFTACGRKQNICVDPGKTRAHRIWKDNGHKTCYNMKVERLGSCGVIKTRIVVRPTGTTACNW
;
A
#
# COMPACT_ATOMS: atom_id res chain seq x y z
N MET A 1 -1.54 39.45 -73.35
CA MET A 1 -0.45 39.13 -72.40
C MET A 1 -0.97 39.49 -71.01
N VAL A 2 -1.30 38.48 -70.21
CA VAL A 2 -1.97 38.63 -68.91
C VAL A 2 -0.92 38.51 -67.81
N ALA A 3 -0.73 39.56 -67.03
CA ALA A 3 0.16 39.56 -65.87
C ALA A 3 -0.60 39.07 -64.63
N ALA A 4 -0.44 37.80 -64.28
CA ALA A 4 -0.95 37.24 -63.04
C ALA A 4 0.07 37.48 -61.92
N LYS A 5 -0.27 38.35 -60.96
CA LYS A 5 0.45 38.51 -59.69
C LYS A 5 0.15 37.29 -58.81
N PHE A 6 1.15 36.45 -58.57
CA PHE A 6 1.07 35.39 -57.57
C PHE A 6 1.29 35.98 -56.18
N LEU A 7 0.22 35.99 -55.36
CA LEU A 7 0.33 36.19 -53.91
C LEU A 7 0.61 34.83 -53.26
N LEU A 8 1.75 34.72 -52.58
CA LEU A 8 2.07 33.61 -51.68
C LEU A 8 1.31 33.83 -50.36
N VAL A 9 0.30 33.01 -50.11
CA VAL A 9 -0.36 32.93 -48.79
C VAL A 9 0.35 31.84 -47.99
N ALA A 10 1.10 32.24 -46.96
CA ALA A 10 1.65 31.32 -45.98
C ALA A 10 0.53 30.78 -45.10
N MET A 11 0.20 29.50 -45.23
CA MET A 11 -0.72 28.82 -44.32
C MET A 11 0.02 28.48 -43.02
N VAL A 12 -0.19 29.30 -41.98
CA VAL A 12 0.15 28.93 -40.60
C VAL A 12 -0.87 27.89 -40.15
N ALA A 13 -0.49 26.61 -40.22
CA ALA A 13 -1.23 25.55 -39.57
C ALA A 13 -1.05 25.69 -38.04
N CYS A 14 -1.97 26.40 -37.39
CA CYS A 14 -2.13 26.30 -35.94
C CYS A 14 -2.62 24.88 -35.62
N THR A 15 -1.70 23.94 -35.44
CA THR A 15 -1.99 22.66 -34.80
C THR A 15 -2.42 22.96 -33.37
N LYS A 16 -3.74 23.06 -33.15
CA LYS A 16 -4.30 22.95 -31.81
C LYS A 16 -3.92 21.57 -31.30
N ALA A 17 -2.90 21.49 -30.47
CA ALA A 17 -2.64 20.31 -29.67
C ALA A 17 -3.94 20.02 -28.91
N SER A 18 -4.58 18.88 -29.20
CA SER A 18 -5.65 18.38 -28.35
C SER A 18 -5.12 18.35 -26.92
N PRO A 19 -5.89 18.84 -25.92
CA PRO A 19 -5.47 18.70 -24.55
C PRO A 19 -5.22 17.22 -24.31
N VAL A 20 -4.02 16.90 -23.82
CA VAL A 20 -3.69 15.58 -23.29
C VAL A 20 -4.83 15.21 -22.36
N VAL A 21 -5.54 14.12 -22.67
CA VAL A 21 -6.53 13.54 -21.75
C VAL A 21 -5.78 13.33 -20.45
N THR A 22 -6.01 14.22 -19.50
CA THR A 22 -5.49 14.09 -18.15
C THR A 22 -5.92 12.72 -17.68
N ALA A 23 -4.96 11.92 -17.20
CA ALA A 23 -5.30 10.67 -16.55
C ALA A 23 -6.42 10.96 -15.54
N PRO A 24 -7.47 10.13 -15.48
CA PRO A 24 -8.56 10.37 -14.54
C PRO A 24 -7.96 10.59 -13.15
N ASP A 25 -8.41 11.65 -12.48
CA ASP A 25 -8.05 11.90 -11.10
C ASP A 25 -8.25 10.61 -10.31
N ALA A 26 -7.31 10.30 -9.42
CA ALA A 26 -7.40 9.13 -8.56
C ALA A 26 -8.79 9.15 -7.94
N ALA A 27 -9.58 8.09 -8.20
CA ALA A 27 -10.93 8.00 -7.71
C ALA A 27 -10.90 8.30 -6.21
N THR A 28 -11.60 9.36 -5.80
CA THR A 28 -11.88 9.63 -4.39
C THR A 28 -12.90 8.60 -3.93
N THR A 29 -12.53 7.31 -3.94
CA THR A 29 -13.26 6.30 -3.21
C THR A 29 -12.96 6.54 -1.75
N ASP A 30 -13.99 6.91 -0.99
CA ASP A 30 -13.95 6.87 0.48
C ASP A 30 -13.45 5.47 0.89
N TRP A 31 -12.20 5.41 1.34
CA TRP A 31 -11.56 4.18 1.78
C TRP A 31 -12.27 3.69 3.02
N THR A 32 -12.78 2.47 2.98
CA THR A 32 -13.39 1.88 4.17
C THR A 32 -12.30 1.13 4.91
N ALA A 33 -11.95 1.59 6.11
CA ALA A 33 -11.03 0.85 6.96
C ALA A 33 -11.66 -0.50 7.35
N LEU A 34 -10.87 -1.56 7.39
CA LEU A 34 -11.33 -2.84 7.91
C LEU A 34 -11.28 -2.80 9.42
N ALA A 35 -12.41 -3.03 10.08
CA ALA A 35 -12.45 -3.13 11.53
C ALA A 35 -11.61 -4.33 12.04
N ILE A 36 -10.84 -4.08 13.08
CA ILE A 36 -10.15 -5.12 13.83
C ILE A 36 -11.02 -5.38 15.07
N PRO A 37 -11.54 -6.61 15.26
CA PRO A 37 -12.28 -6.97 16.46
C PRO A 37 -11.44 -6.68 17.71
N ASP A 38 -12.08 -6.20 18.78
CA ASP A 38 -11.39 -5.78 20.01
C ASP A 38 -10.58 -6.92 20.67
N ASP A 39 -10.96 -8.17 20.43
CA ASP A 39 -10.30 -9.39 20.91
C ASP A 39 -9.19 -9.91 19.97
N SER A 40 -8.97 -9.26 18.82
CA SER A 40 -7.99 -9.70 17.83
C SER A 40 -6.55 -9.25 18.11
N PRO A 41 -6.27 -8.04 18.66
CA PRO A 41 -4.93 -7.68 19.09
C PRO A 41 -4.58 -8.37 20.41
N ASP A 42 -3.37 -8.90 20.48
CA ASP A 42 -2.78 -9.39 21.73
C ASP A 42 -2.37 -8.18 22.57
N LEU A 43 -3.19 -7.85 23.56
CA LEU A 43 -2.93 -6.74 24.49
C LEU A 43 -2.34 -7.21 25.82
N ASP A 44 -1.94 -8.48 25.92
CA ASP A 44 -1.42 -9.03 27.16
C ASP A 44 -0.09 -8.34 27.54
N GLY A 45 0.00 -7.94 28.80
CA GLY A 45 1.15 -7.22 29.34
C GLY A 45 1.30 -5.77 28.86
N ILE A 46 0.30 -5.22 28.15
CA ILE A 46 0.29 -3.81 27.78
C ILE A 46 -0.24 -2.96 28.94
N ASP A 47 0.48 -1.90 29.27
CA ASP A 47 -0.04 -0.82 30.10
C ASP A 47 -1.11 -0.04 29.31
N MET A 48 -2.37 -0.20 29.71
CA MET A 48 -3.51 0.42 29.04
C MET A 48 -3.61 1.92 29.29
N ASP A 49 -3.03 2.45 30.36
CA ASP A 49 -2.96 3.89 30.59
C ASP A 49 -1.88 4.50 29.69
N ALA A 50 -0.76 3.80 29.52
CA ALA A 50 0.23 4.13 28.50
C ALA A 50 -0.35 4.06 27.08
N PHE A 51 -1.18 3.06 26.77
CA PHE A 51 -1.84 2.94 25.47
C PHE A 51 -2.85 4.07 25.22
N LYS A 52 -3.56 4.53 26.24
CA LYS A 52 -4.50 5.67 26.11
C LYS A 52 -3.81 7.02 26.01
N ASN A 53 -2.51 7.11 26.33
CA ASN A 53 -1.75 8.34 26.27
C ASN A 53 -1.18 8.59 24.86
N PRO A 54 -1.64 9.62 24.13
CA PRO A 54 -1.15 9.91 22.78
C PRO A 54 0.34 10.26 22.72
N ALA A 55 0.97 10.66 23.83
CA ALA A 55 2.41 10.88 23.89
C ALA A 55 3.23 9.62 23.59
N ASN A 56 2.60 8.45 23.74
CA ASN A 56 3.22 7.15 23.50
C ASN A 56 2.98 6.64 22.08
N TRP A 57 2.32 7.43 21.23
CA TRP A 57 1.90 7.01 19.90
C TRP A 57 2.88 7.51 18.85
N LYS A 58 3.56 6.58 18.19
CA LYS A 58 4.50 6.82 17.10
C LYS A 58 3.86 6.46 15.76
N ASN A 59 3.01 7.35 15.28
CA ASN A 59 2.34 7.23 13.97
C ASN A 59 2.99 8.17 12.94
N ASP A 60 4.30 8.06 12.79
CA ASP A 60 5.10 8.85 11.85
C ASP A 60 4.45 8.84 10.46
N SER A 61 4.46 9.99 9.81
CA SER A 61 4.30 10.08 8.35
C SER A 61 5.27 9.10 7.69
N SER A 62 4.76 8.34 6.71
CA SER A 62 5.40 7.18 6.10
C SER A 62 6.91 7.31 5.94
N PRO A 63 7.70 6.26 6.27
CA PRO A 63 9.04 6.20 5.73
C PRO A 63 8.98 6.25 4.20
N ASP A 64 10.07 6.75 3.61
CA ASP A 64 10.28 6.71 2.16
C ASP A 64 10.02 5.29 1.61
N GLU A 65 9.58 5.23 0.36
CA GLU A 65 9.41 3.99 -0.40
C GLU A 65 10.63 3.07 -0.23
N ILE A 66 10.40 1.84 0.23
CA ILE A 66 11.45 0.82 0.33
C ILE A 66 11.41 -0.01 -0.95
N ILE A 67 12.55 -0.09 -1.65
CA ILE A 67 12.71 -0.92 -2.84
C ILE A 67 13.86 -1.89 -2.61
N GLU A 68 13.57 -3.18 -2.74
CA GLU A 68 14.56 -4.25 -2.63
C GLU A 68 14.50 -5.12 -3.89
N ASP A 69 15.63 -5.71 -4.28
CA ASP A 69 15.61 -6.72 -5.33
C ASP A 69 14.80 -7.93 -4.84
N ALA A 70 13.86 -8.40 -5.65
CA ALA A 70 13.16 -9.63 -5.35
C ALA A 70 14.20 -10.76 -5.44
N SER A 71 14.53 -11.38 -4.30
CA SER A 71 15.38 -12.56 -4.27
C SER A 71 14.93 -13.52 -5.37
N SER A 72 15.79 -13.77 -6.35
CA SER A 72 15.62 -14.89 -7.25
C SER A 72 15.72 -16.14 -6.38
N ASN A 73 14.57 -16.79 -6.17
CA ASN A 73 14.38 -18.08 -5.52
C ASN A 73 14.25 -18.08 -3.97
N PRO A 74 13.57 -19.09 -3.38
CA PRO A 74 13.60 -20.51 -3.76
C PRO A 74 12.70 -20.77 -4.99
N ALA A 75 13.27 -21.23 -6.09
CA ALA A 75 13.38 -22.62 -6.50
C ALA A 75 12.01 -23.24 -6.34
N GLU A 76 11.37 -23.54 -7.48
CA GLU A 76 10.10 -24.25 -7.52
C GLU A 76 10.09 -25.38 -6.48
N ASP A 77 8.94 -25.54 -5.82
CA ASP A 77 8.64 -26.53 -4.77
C ASP A 77 9.13 -26.31 -3.32
N VAL A 78 9.57 -25.11 -2.94
CA VAL A 78 9.52 -24.76 -1.51
C VAL A 78 8.13 -24.22 -1.21
N VAL A 79 7.34 -25.00 -0.45
CA VAL A 79 6.16 -24.53 0.29
C VAL A 79 6.44 -23.09 0.72
N LYS A 80 5.79 -22.10 0.09
CA LYS A 80 5.93 -20.70 0.52
C LYS A 80 5.45 -20.67 1.95
N LEU A 81 6.38 -20.77 2.89
CA LEU A 81 6.08 -20.74 4.31
C LEU A 81 5.44 -19.37 4.50
N MET A 82 4.12 -19.36 4.71
CA MET A 82 3.40 -18.12 4.93
C MET A 82 4.08 -17.47 6.13
N ALA A 83 4.72 -16.35 5.88
CA ALA A 83 5.50 -15.69 6.90
C ALA A 83 4.53 -15.35 8.03
N GLY A 84 4.84 -15.84 9.24
CA GLY A 84 3.96 -15.74 10.38
C GLY A 84 3.80 -14.29 10.86
N PRO A 85 3.18 -14.05 12.02
CA PRO A 85 3.03 -12.70 12.55
C PRO A 85 4.37 -11.98 12.76
N CYS A 86 5.45 -12.73 13.08
CA CYS A 86 6.80 -12.21 13.36
C CYS A 86 7.58 -11.79 12.11
N GLU A 87 7.39 -12.50 11.00
CA GLU A 87 8.22 -12.37 9.81
C GLU A 87 7.34 -11.84 8.69
N GLN A 88 7.62 -10.63 8.21
CA GLN A 88 7.00 -10.06 7.03
C GLN A 88 8.08 -9.33 6.25
N GLY A 89 8.45 -9.89 5.09
CA GLY A 89 9.41 -9.26 4.20
C GLY A 89 8.83 -8.09 3.42
N THR A 90 9.67 -7.48 2.58
CA THR A 90 9.27 -6.40 1.65
C THR A 90 8.39 -6.91 0.51
N CYS A 91 8.52 -8.18 0.14
CA CYS A 91 7.71 -8.83 -0.90
C CYS A 91 6.40 -9.41 -0.35
N PRO A 92 5.32 -9.47 -1.15
CA PRO A 92 4.13 -10.28 -0.86
C PRO A 92 4.41 -11.78 -0.73
N ASP A 93 3.88 -12.43 0.30
CA ASP A 93 4.17 -13.85 0.61
C ASP A 93 3.33 -14.84 -0.23
N TYR A 94 2.15 -14.43 -0.71
CA TYR A 94 1.09 -15.34 -1.21
C TYR A 94 1.13 -15.65 -2.72
N ASN A 95 2.29 -15.52 -3.37
CA ASN A 95 2.35 -15.52 -4.85
C ASN A 95 1.39 -14.49 -5.49
N ALA A 96 1.17 -13.38 -4.80
CA ALA A 96 0.36 -12.27 -5.28
C ALA A 96 1.28 -11.18 -5.82
N GLY A 97 0.85 -10.47 -6.87
CA GLY A 97 1.60 -9.32 -7.39
C GLY A 97 1.65 -8.13 -6.42
N PHE A 98 0.75 -8.08 -5.44
CA PHE A 98 0.74 -7.09 -4.38
C PHE A 98 -0.09 -7.59 -3.18
N ASP A 99 0.08 -6.97 -2.03
CA ASP A 99 -0.82 -7.08 -0.88
C ASP A 99 -0.78 -5.79 -0.03
N LEU A 100 -1.64 -5.72 0.98
CA LEU A 100 -1.61 -4.73 2.04
C LEU A 100 -1.29 -5.45 3.36
N VAL A 101 -0.23 -5.04 4.05
CA VAL A 101 0.14 -5.57 5.37
C VAL A 101 -0.11 -4.53 6.44
N TYR A 102 -0.94 -4.87 7.39
CA TYR A 102 -1.14 -4.10 8.61
C TYR A 102 -0.29 -4.67 9.75
N THR A 103 0.35 -3.77 10.46
CA THR A 103 1.12 -4.06 11.67
C THR A 103 0.67 -3.14 12.78
N PHE A 104 0.43 -3.68 13.97
CA PHE A 104 0.38 -2.94 15.21
C PHE A 104 1.47 -3.46 16.15
N THR A 105 2.27 -2.57 16.72
CA THR A 105 3.34 -2.91 17.67
C THR A 105 3.23 -2.11 18.96
N ALA A 106 3.65 -2.74 20.05
CA ALA A 106 3.92 -2.11 21.34
C ALA A 106 5.35 -2.45 21.75
N VAL A 107 6.24 -1.47 21.71
CA VAL A 107 7.68 -1.63 21.93
C VAL A 107 8.05 -0.99 23.26
N PRO A 108 8.49 -1.77 24.27
CA PRO A 108 9.06 -1.22 25.48
C PRO A 108 10.34 -0.45 25.12
N VAL A 109 10.46 0.78 25.61
CA VAL A 109 11.68 1.58 25.50
C VAL A 109 12.22 1.85 26.89
N ASN A 110 13.52 1.65 27.06
CA ASN A 110 14.19 2.04 28.29
C ASN A 110 14.24 3.57 28.33
N GLY A 111 13.57 4.17 29.31
CA GLY A 111 13.68 5.60 29.60
C GLY A 111 15.07 5.98 30.13
N ALA A 112 15.29 7.27 30.39
CA ALA A 112 16.50 7.69 31.10
C ALA A 112 16.52 7.08 32.52
N PRO A 113 17.67 6.97 33.18
CA PRO A 113 17.74 6.48 34.56
C PRO A 113 16.81 7.29 35.48
N GLY A 114 15.78 6.64 36.03
CA GLY A 114 14.78 7.27 36.90
C GLY A 114 13.43 7.55 36.23
N ASP A 115 13.32 7.40 34.91
CA ASP A 115 12.04 7.50 34.21
C ASP A 115 11.20 6.22 34.40
N PRO A 116 9.86 6.35 34.49
CA PRO A 116 8.99 5.18 34.44
C PRO A 116 9.15 4.43 33.10
N PRO A 117 8.99 3.09 33.08
CA PRO A 117 9.05 2.32 31.85
C PRO A 117 8.03 2.86 30.84
N LEU A 118 8.50 3.10 29.61
CA LEU A 118 7.70 3.66 28.53
C LEU A 118 7.44 2.59 27.48
N THR A 119 6.22 2.52 26.96
CA THR A 119 5.89 1.65 25.81
C THR A 119 5.46 2.54 24.66
N ILE A 120 6.10 2.37 23.50
CA ILE A 120 5.75 3.09 22.27
C ILE A 120 4.83 2.22 21.42
N PHE A 121 3.71 2.80 21.02
CA PHE A 121 2.69 2.16 20.19
C PHE A 121 2.79 2.71 18.78
N SER A 122 2.84 1.83 17.78
CA SER A 122 2.88 2.25 16.38
C SER A 122 2.10 1.30 15.50
N SER A 123 1.56 1.85 14.41
CA SER A 123 0.89 1.04 13.40
C SER A 123 1.21 1.50 11.98
N ASN A 124 1.31 0.53 11.07
CA ASN A 124 1.56 0.76 9.65
C ASN A 124 0.63 -0.13 8.82
N SER A 125 0.00 0.45 7.81
CA SER A 125 -0.59 -0.27 6.67
C SER A 125 0.30 -0.02 5.47
N ASP A 126 0.97 -1.06 5.00
CA ASP A 126 1.94 -1.01 3.93
C ASP A 126 1.39 -1.73 2.70
N ILE A 127 1.36 -1.07 1.55
CA ILE A 127 1.18 -1.78 0.28
C ILE A 127 2.53 -2.35 -0.12
N ARG A 128 2.61 -3.67 -0.32
CA ARG A 128 3.77 -4.36 -0.89
C ARG A 128 3.47 -4.75 -2.32
N VAL A 129 4.42 -4.60 -3.23
CA VAL A 129 4.27 -4.95 -4.64
C VAL A 129 5.48 -5.78 -5.06
N ASN A 130 5.24 -6.91 -5.73
CA ASN A 130 6.28 -7.61 -6.47
C ASN A 130 6.05 -7.36 -7.96
N ASP A 131 6.93 -6.57 -8.55
CA ASP A 131 6.89 -6.27 -9.98
C ASP A 131 8.31 -6.13 -10.53
N CYS A 132 8.53 -6.61 -11.75
CA CYS A 132 9.82 -6.44 -12.43
C CYS A 132 11.04 -6.98 -11.68
N GLY A 133 10.88 -8.05 -10.88
CA GLY A 133 11.96 -8.61 -10.08
C GLY A 133 12.38 -7.71 -8.93
N LYS A 134 11.51 -6.78 -8.51
CA LYS A 134 11.71 -5.89 -7.37
C LYS A 134 10.51 -5.92 -6.46
N CYS A 135 10.77 -5.75 -5.18
CA CYS A 135 9.76 -5.62 -4.16
C CYS A 135 9.72 -4.19 -3.66
N TYR A 136 8.55 -3.60 -3.74
CA TYR A 136 8.28 -2.24 -3.35
C TYR A 136 7.40 -2.26 -2.11
N ARG A 137 7.67 -1.41 -1.14
CA ARG A 137 6.85 -1.29 0.07
C ARG A 137 6.66 0.18 0.42
N GLN A 138 5.39 0.57 0.54
CA GLN A 138 5.01 1.93 0.89
C GLN A 138 3.95 1.91 1.98
N LYS A 139 4.19 2.65 3.07
CA LYS A 139 3.14 2.91 4.06
C LYS A 139 2.09 3.84 3.44
N VAL A 140 0.83 3.41 3.48
CA VAL A 140 -0.34 4.13 2.96
C VAL A 140 -1.32 4.56 4.05
N GLY A 141 -1.15 4.09 5.28
CA GLY A 141 -2.00 4.50 6.41
C GLY A 141 -1.49 4.01 7.76
N SER A 142 -2.11 4.50 8.83
CA SER A 142 -1.89 4.04 10.21
C SER A 142 -3.17 4.21 11.03
N SER A 143 -3.44 3.27 11.91
CA SER A 143 -4.56 3.27 12.86
C SER A 143 -4.23 2.29 13.98
N LEU A 144 -4.25 2.69 15.25
CA LEU A 144 -3.70 1.88 16.34
C LEU A 144 -4.68 0.80 16.80
N GLY A 145 -4.41 -0.45 16.41
CA GLY A 145 -5.07 -1.66 16.90
C GLY A 145 -6.56 -1.83 16.55
N ASN A 146 -7.24 -0.77 16.10
CA ASN A 146 -8.70 -0.74 15.93
C ASN A 146 -9.14 -0.94 14.47
N SER A 147 -8.30 -0.57 13.50
CA SER A 147 -8.64 -0.75 12.08
C SER A 147 -7.41 -0.91 11.20
N VAL A 148 -7.61 -1.53 10.04
CA VAL A 148 -6.64 -1.54 8.94
C VAL A 148 -7.04 -0.46 7.95
N PRO A 149 -6.33 0.69 7.89
CA PRO A 149 -6.60 1.70 6.89
C PRO A 149 -6.20 1.22 5.49
N GLY A 150 -7.04 1.55 4.52
CA GLY A 150 -6.72 1.42 3.10
C GLY A 150 -5.92 2.60 2.59
N GLY A 151 -5.59 2.57 1.30
CA GLY A 151 -4.91 3.69 0.65
C GLY A 151 -4.42 3.34 -0.75
N CYS A 152 -3.72 4.30 -1.34
CA CYS A 152 -3.15 4.19 -2.68
C CYS A 152 -1.64 4.33 -2.64
N TYR A 153 -0.99 3.66 -3.58
CA TYR A 153 0.44 3.73 -3.80
C TYR A 153 0.71 3.94 -5.28
N ASP A 154 1.26 5.11 -5.59
CA ASP A 154 1.77 5.48 -6.91
C ASP A 154 3.26 5.15 -6.99
N PHE A 155 3.64 4.34 -7.96
CA PHE A 155 5.04 3.92 -8.14
C PHE A 155 5.38 3.70 -9.61
N THR A 156 6.66 3.50 -9.89
CA THR A 156 7.15 3.18 -11.23
C THR A 156 7.95 1.87 -11.18
N ALA A 157 7.52 0.89 -11.99
CA ALA A 157 8.21 -0.38 -12.15
C ALA A 157 8.37 -0.70 -13.65
N CYS A 158 9.53 -1.22 -14.05
CA CYS A 158 9.92 -1.38 -15.47
C CYS A 158 9.71 -0.10 -16.33
N GLY A 159 9.91 1.09 -15.77
CA GLY A 159 9.65 2.35 -16.48
C GLY A 159 8.16 2.65 -16.74
N ARG A 160 7.25 1.83 -16.23
CA ARG A 160 5.80 2.01 -16.35
C ARG A 160 5.27 2.60 -15.05
N LYS A 161 4.57 3.72 -15.14
CA LYS A 161 3.89 4.35 -14.01
C LYS A 161 2.62 3.59 -13.68
N GLN A 162 2.41 3.33 -12.40
CA GLN A 162 1.32 2.50 -11.92
C GLN A 162 0.72 3.10 -10.66
N ASN A 163 -0.51 2.71 -10.38
CA ASN A 163 -1.21 3.02 -9.15
C ASN A 163 -1.87 1.75 -8.65
N ILE A 164 -1.67 1.41 -7.38
CA ILE A 164 -2.40 0.34 -6.70
C ILE A 164 -3.12 0.96 -5.54
N CYS A 165 -4.42 0.69 -5.43
CA CYS A 165 -5.18 1.08 -4.26
C CYS A 165 -5.94 -0.09 -3.65
N VAL A 166 -5.94 -0.15 -2.32
CA VAL A 166 -6.55 -1.23 -1.54
C VAL A 166 -7.59 -0.65 -0.58
N ASP A 167 -8.81 -1.16 -0.67
CA ASP A 167 -9.94 -0.86 0.21
C ASP A 167 -10.22 -2.09 1.08
N PRO A 168 -9.57 -2.22 2.25
CA PRO A 168 -9.62 -3.43 3.04
C PRO A 168 -11.01 -3.66 3.64
N GLY A 169 -11.77 -2.61 3.99
CA GLY A 169 -13.10 -2.72 4.56
C GLY A 169 -14.17 -3.19 3.56
N LYS A 170 -13.95 -3.00 2.26
CA LYS A 170 -14.79 -3.59 1.19
C LYS A 170 -14.13 -4.77 0.49
N THR A 171 -12.99 -5.24 1.00
CA THR A 171 -12.24 -6.39 0.44
C THR A 171 -12.03 -6.29 -1.07
N ARG A 172 -11.63 -5.11 -1.56
CA ARG A 172 -11.43 -4.83 -2.99
C ARG A 172 -10.16 -4.03 -3.21
N ALA A 173 -9.58 -4.17 -4.39
CA ALA A 173 -8.43 -3.37 -4.82
C ALA A 173 -8.46 -3.13 -6.33
N HIS A 174 -7.72 -2.14 -6.80
CA HIS A 174 -7.42 -2.00 -8.22
C HIS A 174 -5.95 -1.71 -8.47
N ARG A 175 -5.52 -2.03 -9.69
CA ARG A 175 -4.24 -1.60 -10.27
C ARG A 175 -4.52 -0.86 -11.57
N ILE A 176 -3.93 0.31 -11.73
CA ILE A 176 -4.02 1.11 -12.96
C ILE A 176 -2.61 1.23 -13.55
N TRP A 177 -2.48 0.84 -14.82
CA TRP A 177 -1.29 1.10 -15.61
C TRP A 177 -1.48 2.43 -16.32
N LYS A 178 -0.73 3.46 -15.90
CA LYS A 178 -0.96 4.84 -16.34
C LYS A 178 -0.52 5.12 -17.77
N ASP A 179 0.29 4.23 -18.36
CA ASP A 179 0.75 4.33 -19.74
C ASP A 179 -0.37 4.07 -20.77
N ASN A 180 -1.31 3.18 -20.46
CA ASN A 180 -2.44 2.84 -21.35
C ASN A 180 -3.82 3.01 -20.69
N GLY A 181 -3.86 3.45 -19.43
CA GLY A 181 -5.10 3.63 -18.68
C GLY A 181 -5.82 2.31 -18.32
N HIS A 182 -5.18 1.16 -18.51
CA HIS A 182 -5.79 -0.13 -18.17
C HIS A 182 -6.03 -0.21 -16.66
N LYS A 183 -7.25 -0.55 -16.24
CA LYS A 183 -7.63 -0.78 -14.85
C LYS A 183 -7.98 -2.25 -14.67
N THR A 184 -7.31 -2.92 -13.75
CA THR A 184 -7.70 -4.27 -13.28
C THR A 184 -8.18 -4.17 -11.85
N CYS A 185 -9.33 -4.76 -11.55
CA CYS A 185 -9.90 -4.81 -10.21
C CYS A 185 -9.78 -6.23 -9.63
N TYR A 186 -9.67 -6.31 -8.31
CA TYR A 186 -9.40 -7.54 -7.58
C TYR A 186 -10.37 -7.73 -6.43
N ASN A 187 -10.79 -8.98 -6.22
CA ASN A 187 -11.33 -9.42 -4.95
C ASN A 187 -10.16 -9.66 -3.99
N MET A 188 -10.32 -9.24 -2.74
CA MET A 188 -9.29 -9.39 -1.72
C MET A 188 -9.74 -10.36 -0.64
N LYS A 189 -8.78 -11.06 -0.04
CA LYS A 189 -8.98 -11.88 1.16
C LYS A 189 -8.15 -11.32 2.30
N VAL A 190 -8.76 -11.30 3.48
CA VAL A 190 -8.13 -10.94 4.75
C VAL A 190 -7.57 -12.19 5.40
N GLU A 191 -6.29 -12.16 5.75
CA GLU A 191 -5.58 -13.20 6.50
C GLU A 191 -5.12 -12.56 7.82
N ARG A 192 -5.66 -13.01 8.97
CA ARG A 192 -5.26 -12.53 10.29
C ARG A 192 -4.16 -13.45 10.82
N LEU A 193 -2.94 -12.95 10.87
CA LEU A 193 -1.75 -13.75 11.23
C LEU A 193 -1.50 -13.79 12.74
N GLY A 194 -2.17 -12.95 13.53
CA GLY A 194 -2.05 -12.92 14.99
C GLY A 194 -0.93 -12.00 15.48
N SER A 195 -0.35 -12.33 16.64
CA SER A 195 0.67 -11.55 17.34
C SER A 195 2.01 -12.27 17.42
N CYS A 196 3.08 -11.52 17.72
CA CYS A 196 4.40 -12.05 18.02
C CYS A 196 5.26 -11.03 18.78
N GLY A 197 5.54 -11.30 20.05
CA GLY A 197 6.39 -10.45 20.89
C GLY A 197 5.88 -8.99 20.96
N VAL A 198 6.62 -8.07 20.34
CA VAL A 198 6.24 -6.65 20.26
C VAL A 198 5.13 -6.38 19.24
N ILE A 199 4.90 -7.30 18.29
CA ILE A 199 3.82 -7.21 17.30
C ILE A 199 2.54 -7.71 17.96
N LYS A 200 1.56 -6.83 18.09
CA LYS A 200 0.29 -7.09 18.79
C LYS A 200 -0.80 -7.55 17.84
N THR A 201 -0.75 -7.14 16.58
CA THR A 201 -1.52 -7.78 15.52
C THR A 201 -0.85 -7.61 14.16
N ARG A 202 -1.05 -8.62 13.32
CA ARG A 202 -0.60 -8.68 11.94
C ARG A 202 -1.76 -9.15 11.05
N ILE A 203 -2.07 -8.37 10.02
CA ILE A 203 -3.13 -8.69 9.06
C ILE A 203 -2.59 -8.48 7.65
N VAL A 204 -2.84 -9.44 6.76
CA VAL A 204 -2.51 -9.33 5.33
C VAL A 204 -3.80 -9.31 4.53
N VAL A 205 -3.95 -8.36 3.63
CA VAL A 205 -5.06 -8.26 2.68
C VAL A 205 -4.49 -8.45 1.28
N ARG A 206 -4.83 -9.57 0.64
CA ARG A 206 -4.21 -10.00 -0.63
C ARG A 206 -5.25 -10.26 -1.70
N PRO A 207 -4.91 -10.11 -3.00
CA PRO A 207 -5.80 -10.50 -4.08
C PRO A 207 -6.01 -12.02 -4.10
N THR A 208 -7.23 -12.44 -4.44
CA THR A 208 -7.59 -13.86 -4.69
C THR A 208 -8.00 -14.11 -6.13
N GLY A 209 -8.23 -13.06 -6.90
CA GLY A 209 -8.59 -13.13 -8.31
C GLY A 209 -9.04 -11.78 -8.83
N THR A 210 -9.11 -11.66 -10.16
CA THR A 210 -9.62 -10.47 -10.84
C THR A 210 -11.14 -10.45 -10.82
N THR A 211 -11.72 -9.25 -10.81
CA THR A 211 -13.16 -9.02 -10.88
C THR A 211 -13.48 -7.84 -11.80
N ALA A 212 -14.75 -7.70 -12.19
CA ALA A 212 -15.19 -6.55 -12.97
C ALA A 212 -15.03 -5.24 -12.17
N CYS A 213 -14.58 -4.18 -12.84
CA CYS A 213 -14.42 -2.86 -12.25
C CYS A 213 -15.75 -2.11 -12.22
N ASN A 214 -16.59 -2.39 -11.22
CA ASN A 214 -17.92 -1.80 -11.06
C ASN A 214 -17.96 -0.65 -10.04
N TRP A 215 -16.80 -0.05 -9.75
CA TRP A 215 -16.60 0.94 -8.69
C TRP A 215 -15.48 1.92 -9.01
#